data_AF-A0A0F9AV18-F1
#
_entry.id   AF-A0A0F9AV18-F1
#
_cell.length_a   1.000
_cell.length_b   1.000
_cell.length_c   1.000
_cell.angle_alpha   90.00
_cell.angle_beta   90.00
_cell.angle_gamma   90.00
#
_symmetry.space_group_name_H-M   'P 1'
#
loop_
_entity.id
_entity.type
_entity.pdbx_description
1 polymer ?
#
loop_
_entity_poly.entity_id
_entity_poly.type
_entity_poly.pdbx_seq_one_letter_code
_entity_poly.pdbx_strand_id
1 'polypeptide(L)'
;MAELPPGVYEESGLFYRDVERYSPDGSTRTKKRPVALTQGEAKMRHWDWYHPVHGWVLEGYKLEKDREADILADGSTVVVATPERQMELAEKEGV
;
A
#
# COMPACT_ATOMS: atom_id res chain seq x y z
N MET A 1 7.48 -18.36 19.51
CA MET A 1 7.76 -17.32 18.50
C MET A 1 6.41 -16.80 18.05
N ALA A 2 6.17 -15.49 18.07
CA ALA A 2 4.91 -14.96 17.55
C ALA A 2 4.85 -15.26 16.05
N GLU A 3 3.74 -15.83 15.58
CA GLU A 3 3.54 -16.05 14.14
C GLU A 3 3.53 -14.69 13.44
N LEU A 4 4.44 -14.50 12.49
CA LEU A 4 4.49 -13.28 11.68
C LEU A 4 3.32 -13.26 10.69
N PRO A 5 2.82 -12.07 10.33
CA PRO A 5 1.82 -11.93 9.28
C PRO A 5 2.27 -12.56 7.95
N PRO A 6 1.36 -13.09 7.13
CA PRO A 6 1.70 -13.72 5.86
C PRO A 6 2.51 -12.79 4.94
N GLY A 7 3.63 -13.29 4.41
CA GLY A 7 4.52 -12.54 3.53
C GLY A 7 5.48 -11.57 4.24
N VAL A 8 5.40 -11.45 5.56
CA VAL A 8 6.35 -10.67 6.36
C VAL A 8 7.45 -11.56 6.92
N TYR A 9 8.69 -11.13 6.77
CA TYR A 9 9.86 -11.83 7.31
C TYR A 9 10.74 -10.88 8.12
N GLU A 10 11.49 -11.44 9.06
CA GLU A 10 12.47 -10.70 9.86
C GLU A 10 13.87 -10.84 9.23
N GLU A 11 14.57 -9.72 9.08
CA GLU A 11 15.96 -9.69 8.66
C GLU A 11 16.71 -8.65 9.49
N SER A 12 17.78 -9.07 10.18
CA SER A 12 18.60 -8.18 11.03
C SER A 12 17.80 -7.41 12.10
N GLY A 13 16.77 -8.02 12.68
CA GLY A 13 15.93 -7.39 13.72
C GLY A 13 14.89 -6.40 13.19
N LEU A 14 14.69 -6.35 11.86
CA LEU A 14 13.70 -5.50 11.20
C LEU A 14 12.75 -6.37 10.38
N PHE A 15 11.49 -5.94 10.24
CA PHE A 15 10.50 -6.66 9.45
C PHE A 15 10.40 -6.11 8.04
N TYR A 16 10.25 -7.01 7.08
CA TYR A 16 10.16 -6.70 5.66
C TYR A 16 9.04 -7.47 4.97
N ARG A 17 8.53 -6.90 3.88
CA ARG A 17 7.63 -7.55 2.93
C ARG A 17 8.13 -7.28 1.51
N ASP A 18 8.02 -8.27 0.65
CA ASP A 18 8.31 -8.13 -0.76
C ASP A 18 7.05 -7.68 -1.50
N VAL A 19 7.18 -6.64 -2.33
CA VAL A 19 6.06 -6.05 -3.08
C VAL A 19 6.43 -5.98 -4.55
N GLU A 20 5.61 -6.61 -5.39
CA GLU A 20 5.75 -6.48 -6.84
C GLU A 20 5.41 -5.05 -7.28
N ARG A 21 6.29 -4.45 -8.08
CA ARG A 21 6.04 -3.20 -8.78
C ARG A 21 6.11 -3.44 -10.28
N TYR A 22 5.11 -2.90 -10.97
CA TYR A 22 5.08 -2.83 -12.41
C TYR A 22 5.74 -1.54 -12.87
N SER A 23 6.73 -1.66 -13.73
CA SER A 23 7.37 -0.53 -14.39
C SER A 23 6.55 -0.14 -15.64
N PRO A 24 6.68 1.09 -16.14
CA PRO A 24 5.93 1.55 -17.32
C PRO A 24 6.25 0.75 -18.60
N ASP A 25 7.37 0.05 -18.62
CA ASP A 25 7.82 -0.84 -19.69
C ASP A 25 7.21 -2.26 -19.60
N GLY A 26 6.33 -2.51 -18.62
CA GLY A 26 5.69 -3.81 -18.39
C GLY A 26 6.55 -4.80 -17.60
N SER A 27 7.76 -4.44 -17.20
CA SER A 27 8.61 -5.30 -16.38
C SER A 27 8.15 -5.31 -14.91
N THR A 28 8.17 -6.50 -14.29
CA THR A 28 7.94 -6.66 -12.85
C THR A 28 9.26 -6.58 -12.09
N ARG A 29 9.27 -5.82 -11.00
CA ARG A 29 10.40 -5.77 -10.06
C ARG A 29 9.89 -5.98 -8.64
N THR A 30 10.55 -6.87 -7.91
CA THR A 30 10.27 -7.06 -6.48
C THR A 30 10.98 -5.98 -5.68
N LYS A 31 10.22 -5.17 -4.95
CA LYS A 31 10.74 -4.18 -4.02
C LYS A 31 10.61 -4.70 -2.60
N LYS A 32 11.76 -4.85 -1.93
CA LYS A 32 11.81 -5.07 -0.48
C LYS A 32 11.35 -3.81 0.25
N ARG A 33 10.31 -3.94 1.08
CA ARG A 33 9.69 -2.83 1.80
C ARG A 33 9.79 -3.08 3.32
N PRO A 34 10.33 -2.13 4.10
CA PRO A 34 10.28 -2.24 5.56
C PRO A 34 8.84 -2.09 6.05
N VAL A 35 8.45 -2.97 6.97
CA VAL A 35 7.11 -2.99 7.56
C VAL A 35 7.16 -2.96 9.07
N ALA A 36 6.12 -2.40 9.67
CA ALA A 36 5.89 -2.43 11.11
C ALA A 36 4.67 -3.30 11.39
N LEU A 37 4.63 -3.93 12.57
CA LEU A 37 3.53 -4.81 12.97
C LEU A 37 2.33 -4.05 13.54
N THR A 38 2.49 -2.75 13.79
CA THR A 38 1.44 -1.89 14.32
C THR A 38 1.39 -0.55 13.60
N GLN A 39 0.20 0.04 13.53
CA GLN A 39 0.00 1.36 12.94
C GLN A 39 0.77 2.46 13.69
N GLY A 40 0.89 2.33 15.01
CA GLY A 40 1.66 3.27 15.83
C GLY A 40 3.13 3.30 15.44
N GLU A 41 3.74 2.12 15.32
CA GLU A 41 5.14 1.98 14.91
C GLU A 41 5.35 2.43 13.44
N ALA A 42 4.44 2.08 12.53
CA ALA A 42 4.49 2.55 11.14
C ALA A 42 4.50 4.09 11.06
N LYS A 43 3.64 4.76 11.85
CA LYS A 43 3.57 6.23 11.92
C LYS A 43 4.82 6.85 12.53
N MET A 44 5.36 6.26 13.60
CA MET A 44 6.58 6.77 14.25
C MET A 44 7.81 6.68 13.35
N ARG A 45 7.84 5.67 12.46
CA ARG A 45 8.92 5.46 11.48
C ARG A 45 8.59 6.02 10.10
N HIS A 46 7.64 6.96 10.02
CA HIS A 46 7.33 7.70 8.79
C HIS A 46 8.20 8.96 8.73
N TRP A 47 8.85 9.18 7.60
CA TRP A 47 9.79 10.28 7.40
C TRP A 47 9.66 10.75 5.96
N ASP A 48 8.66 11.60 5.76
CA ASP A 48 8.44 12.26 4.47
C ASP A 48 9.31 13.51 4.41
N TRP A 49 9.96 13.70 3.28
CA TRP A 49 10.80 14.88 3.06
C TRP A 49 10.69 15.35 1.61
N TYR A 50 10.89 16.65 1.39
CA TYR A 50 10.77 17.24 0.06
C TYR A 50 12.14 17.30 -0.63
N HIS A 51 12.27 16.67 -1.80
CA HIS A 51 13.44 16.78 -2.67
C HIS A 51 13.17 17.77 -3.81
N PRO A 52 14.04 18.77 -4.07
CA PRO A 52 13.80 19.79 -5.08
C PRO A 52 13.56 19.27 -6.50
N VAL A 53 14.16 18.13 -6.87
CA VAL A 53 14.05 17.53 -8.20
C VAL A 53 12.97 16.45 -8.28
N HIS A 54 12.68 15.78 -7.15
CA HIS A 54 11.86 14.56 -7.14
C HIS A 54 10.50 14.76 -6.44
N GLY A 55 10.28 15.93 -5.84
CA GLY A 55 9.08 16.23 -5.08
C GLY A 55 9.10 15.58 -3.69
N TRP A 56 7.91 15.29 -3.16
CA TRP A 56 7.76 14.60 -1.89
C TRP A 56 8.26 13.16 -1.99
N VAL A 57 9.31 12.86 -1.23
CA VAL A 57 9.85 11.52 -1.04
C VAL A 57 9.17 10.94 0.19
N LEU A 58 8.28 9.97 -0.07
CA LEU A 58 7.54 9.27 0.98
C LEU A 58 8.33 8.04 1.42
N GLU A 59 9.06 8.18 2.52
CA GLU A 59 9.83 7.09 3.10
C GLU A 59 9.29 6.71 4.48
N GLY A 60 9.56 5.46 4.87
CA GLY A 60 9.18 4.95 6.18
C GLY A 60 8.61 3.55 6.15
N TYR A 61 8.27 3.08 7.34
CA TYR A 61 7.71 1.75 7.53
C TYR A 61 6.24 1.76 7.11
N LYS A 62 5.84 0.80 6.29
CA LYS A 62 4.43 0.58 5.99
C LYS A 62 3.85 -0.42 6.99
N LEU A 63 2.53 -0.48 7.06
CA LEU A 63 1.87 -1.50 7.86
C LEU A 63 2.12 -2.89 7.22
N GLU A 64 2.10 -3.94 8.03
CA GLU A 64 2.32 -5.33 7.58
C GLU A 64 1.43 -5.74 6.40
N LYS A 65 0.20 -5.21 6.40
CA LYS A 65 -0.77 -5.36 5.31
C LYS A 65 -1.16 -4.00 4.75
N ASP A 66 -1.45 -3.99 3.45
CA ASP A 66 -2.12 -2.82 2.87
C ASP A 66 -3.56 -2.77 3.36
N ARG A 67 -4.18 -1.59 3.32
CA ARG A 67 -5.61 -1.48 3.58
C ARG A 67 -6.37 -2.15 2.44
N GLU A 68 -7.39 -2.91 2.78
CA GLU A 68 -8.27 -3.55 1.78
C GLU A 68 -9.03 -2.51 0.95
N ALA A 69 -9.28 -1.33 1.51
CA ALA A 69 -9.88 -0.23 0.79
C ALA A 69 -9.35 1.14 1.29
N ASP A 70 -9.27 2.09 0.35
CA ASP A 70 -8.95 3.48 0.67
C ASP A 70 -10.21 4.20 1.12
N ILE A 71 -10.24 4.54 2.40
CA ILE A 71 -11.27 5.40 3.00
C ILE A 71 -10.81 6.85 2.82
N LEU A 72 -11.61 7.63 2.09
CA LEU A 72 -11.40 9.05 1.85
C LEU A 72 -11.71 9.87 3.12
N ALA A 73 -11.33 11.16 3.09
CA ALA A 73 -11.48 12.06 4.23
C ALA A 73 -12.94 12.29 4.65
N ASP A 74 -13.89 12.08 3.74
CA ASP A 74 -15.34 12.16 3.96
C ASP A 74 -15.95 10.83 4.46
N GLY A 75 -15.12 9.80 4.70
CA GLY A 75 -15.56 8.48 5.10
C GLY A 75 -16.10 7.61 3.96
N SER A 76 -16.13 8.11 2.73
CA SER A 76 -16.43 7.29 1.57
C SER A 76 -15.28 6.34 1.28
N THR A 77 -15.57 5.22 0.63
CA THR A 77 -14.56 4.20 0.28
C THR A 77 -14.40 4.15 -1.23
N VAL A 78 -13.16 4.19 -1.71
CA VAL A 78 -12.88 4.03 -3.13
C VAL A 78 -13.10 2.56 -3.50
N VAL A 79 -14.10 2.31 -4.34
CA VAL A 79 -14.30 1.01 -4.98
C VAL A 79 -13.64 1.06 -6.35
N VAL A 80 -12.60 0.26 -6.56
CA VAL A 80 -12.06 0.04 -7.91
C VAL A 80 -13.12 -0.72 -8.70
N ALA A 81 -13.89 -0.01 -9.50
CA ALA A 81 -14.83 -0.65 -10.41
C ALA A 81 -14.01 -1.31 -11.53
N THR A 82 -13.90 -2.64 -11.49
CA THR A 82 -13.45 -3.43 -12.65
C THR A 82 -14.36 -3.13 -13.86
N PRO A 83 -13.92 -3.33 -15.12
CA PRO A 83 -14.75 -3.04 -16.30
C PRO A 83 -16.14 -3.70 -16.24
N GLU A 84 -16.22 -4.92 -15.73
CA GLU A 84 -17.47 -5.66 -15.49
C GLU A 84 -18.38 -4.95 -14.47
N ARG A 85 -17.78 -4.43 -13.40
CA ARG A 85 -18.49 -3.69 -12.35
C ARG A 85 -18.92 -2.30 -12.79
N GLN A 86 -18.18 -1.68 -13.72
CA GLN A 86 -18.58 -0.42 -14.36
C GLN A 86 -19.81 -0.61 -15.26
N MET A 87 -19.90 -1.73 -15.99
CA MET A 87 -21.08 -2.07 -16.79
C MET A 87 -22.32 -2.32 -15.91
N GLU A 88 -22.18 -3.05 -14.81
CA GLU A 88 -23.28 -3.25 -13.84
C GLU A 88 -23.74 -1.94 -13.17
N LEU A 89 -22.81 -1.03 -12.86
CA LEU A 89 -23.13 0.29 -12.29
C LEU A 89 -23.83 1.18 -13.31
N ALA A 90 -23.39 1.17 -14.57
CA ALA A 90 -24.04 1.91 -15.65
C ALA A 90 -25.46 1.42 -15.95
N GLU A 91 -25.72 0.11 -15.85
CA GLU A 91 -27.08 -0.44 -15.93
C GLU A 91 -27.96 -0.05 -14.73
N LYS A 92 -27.39 0.13 -13.54
CA LYS A 92 -28.14 0.51 -12.33
C LYS A 92 -28.41 2.01 -12.20
N GLU A 93 -27.53 2.87 -12.73
CA GLU A 93 -27.69 4.34 -12.66
C GLU A 93 -28.47 4.94 -13.83
N GLY A 94 -28.90 4.11 -14.79
CA GLY A 94 -29.81 4.51 -15.87
C GLY A 94 -31.29 4.45 -15.47
N VAL A 95 -31.76 5.42 -14.66
CA VAL A 95 -33.19 5.79 -14.53
C VAL A 95 -33.35 7.30 -14.57
#